data_AF-A0A813JC94-F1
#
_entry.id   AF-A0A813JC94-F1
#
_cell.length_a   1.000
_cell.length_b   1.000
_cell.length_c   1.000
_cell.angle_alpha   90.00
_cell.angle_beta   90.00
_cell.angle_gamma   90.00
#
_symmetry.space_group_name_H-M   'P 1'
#
loop_
_entity.id
_entity.type
_entity.pdbx_description
1 polymer ?
#
loop_
_entity_poly.entity_id
_entity_poly.type
_entity_poly.pdbx_seq_one_letter_code
_entity_poly.pdbx_strand_id
1 'polypeptide(L)'
;VIAVGNPPNTTCRVFTPQQAWPSINMSRSLGDLHAHSQGLSAEAEVFLVDMAWDPATEEAVLVVASDGIWDVLDGPSSVDMAWQSAMQGSDPATALADEAYQRWGRRGLQGGYTDDISVVVKIL
;
A
#
# COMPACT_ATOMS: atom_id res chain seq x y z
N VAL A 1 1.41 -21.37 -7.16
CA VAL A 1 1.02 -20.65 -5.92
C VAL A 1 0.72 -21.66 -4.83
N ILE A 2 1.60 -21.80 -3.85
CA ILE A 2 1.26 -22.53 -2.62
C ILE A 2 0.59 -21.49 -1.73
N ALA A 3 -0.73 -21.60 -1.54
CA ALA A 3 -1.42 -20.78 -0.55
C ALA A 3 -0.98 -21.24 0.83
N VAL A 4 -0.03 -20.53 1.45
CA VAL A 4 0.41 -20.80 2.82
C VAL A 4 -0.11 -19.68 3.70
N GLY A 5 -1.33 -19.86 4.21
CA GLY A 5 -1.91 -18.98 5.21
C GLY A 5 -3.08 -19.67 5.88
N ASN A 6 -2.93 -20.00 7.16
CA ASN A 6 -4.10 -20.14 8.01
C ASN A 6 -4.79 -18.75 8.08
N PRO A 7 -6.13 -18.67 8.12
CA PRO A 7 -6.81 -17.41 8.40
C PRO A 7 -6.31 -16.87 9.75
N PRO A 8 -5.99 -15.55 9.88
CA PRO A 8 -6.52 -14.42 9.12
C PRO A 8 -5.57 -13.79 8.08
N ASN A 9 -4.48 -14.46 7.68
CA ASN A 9 -3.54 -13.83 6.73
C ASN A 9 -4.08 -13.92 5.30
N THR A 10 -4.62 -12.80 4.81
CA THR A 10 -5.30 -12.63 3.50
C THR A 10 -4.34 -12.47 2.31
N THR A 11 -3.04 -12.30 2.56
CA THR A 11 -2.06 -12.04 1.49
C THR A 11 -1.49 -13.34 0.91
N CYS A 12 -1.66 -13.54 -0.39
CA CYS A 12 -1.03 -14.66 -1.11
C CYS A 12 0.49 -14.46 -1.19
N ARG A 13 1.25 -15.52 -0.88
CA ARG A 13 2.72 -15.52 -0.86
C ARG A 13 3.27 -16.61 -1.78
N VAL A 14 4.50 -16.45 -2.27
CA VAL A 14 5.23 -17.52 -2.98
C VAL A 14 6.40 -17.97 -2.11
N PHE A 15 6.42 -19.28 -1.80
CA PHE A 15 7.41 -19.91 -0.95
C PHE A 15 8.04 -21.10 -1.67
N THR A 16 9.37 -21.20 -1.63
CA THR A 16 10.12 -22.36 -2.11
C THR A 16 10.53 -23.22 -0.92
N PRO A 17 10.00 -24.45 -0.78
CA PRO A 17 10.41 -25.36 0.28
C PRO A 17 11.91 -25.60 0.32
N GLN A 18 12.46 -25.67 1.53
CA GLN A 18 13.86 -26.00 1.81
C GLN A 18 14.90 -25.05 1.18
N GLN A 19 14.52 -23.81 0.88
CA GLN A 19 15.48 -22.78 0.46
C GLN A 19 15.86 -21.83 1.59
N ALA A 20 17.09 -21.31 1.49
CA ALA A 20 17.65 -20.35 2.44
C ALA A 20 17.32 -18.88 2.10
N TRP A 21 16.74 -18.63 0.92
CA TRP A 21 16.40 -17.28 0.47
C TRP A 21 14.99 -16.88 0.93
N PRO A 22 14.72 -15.57 1.07
CA PRO A 22 13.43 -15.07 1.53
C PRO A 22 12.29 -15.47 0.60
N SER A 23 11.11 -15.72 1.17
CA SER A 23 9.87 -15.80 0.40
C SER A 23 9.39 -14.42 -0.01
N ILE A 24 8.55 -14.37 -1.03
CA ILE A 24 7.88 -13.13 -1.45
C ILE A 24 6.48 -13.07 -0.84
N ASN A 25 6.17 -11.92 -0.23
CA ASN A 25 4.88 -11.66 0.42
C ASN A 25 3.78 -11.24 -0.57
N MET A 26 3.90 -11.62 -1.84
CA MET A 26 2.98 -11.23 -2.91
C MET A 26 2.84 -12.38 -3.91
N SER A 27 1.70 -12.45 -4.59
CA SER A 27 1.48 -13.37 -5.72
C SER A 27 1.72 -12.70 -7.08
N ARG A 28 1.98 -11.39 -7.08
CA ARG A 28 2.33 -10.63 -8.28
C ARG A 28 3.45 -9.64 -7.99
N SER A 29 4.45 -9.59 -8.85
CA SER A 29 5.49 -8.56 -8.85
C SER A 29 6.16 -8.49 -10.22
N LEU A 30 6.87 -7.39 -10.47
CA LEU A 30 7.86 -7.31 -11.54
C LEU A 30 9.22 -7.76 -10.97
N GLY A 31 10.04 -8.43 -11.77
CA GLY A 31 11.36 -8.87 -11.33
C GLY A 31 11.35 -10.32 -10.85
N ASP A 32 11.83 -10.60 -9.62
CA ASP A 32 11.79 -11.89 -8.91
C ASP A 32 11.82 -13.15 -9.80
N LEU A 33 12.83 -13.21 -10.70
CA LEU A 33 12.84 -14.15 -11.83
C LEU A 33 12.64 -15.62 -11.42
N HIS A 34 13.19 -16.02 -10.27
CA HIS A 34 13.01 -17.38 -9.77
C HIS A 34 11.57 -17.66 -9.32
N ALA A 35 10.91 -16.70 -8.65
CA ALA A 35 9.55 -16.86 -8.16
C ALA A 35 8.51 -16.98 -9.30
N HIS A 36 8.78 -16.38 -10.47
CA HIS A 36 7.95 -16.58 -11.67
C HIS A 36 7.92 -18.03 -12.14
N SER A 37 9.02 -18.80 -11.96
CA SER A 37 9.02 -20.24 -12.24
C SER A 37 8.10 -21.05 -11.29
N GLN A 38 7.56 -20.41 -10.24
CA GLN A 38 6.74 -21.01 -9.19
C GLN A 38 5.30 -20.47 -9.15
N GLY A 39 4.93 -19.65 -10.15
CA GLY A 39 3.59 -19.12 -10.33
C GLY A 39 3.37 -17.71 -9.78
N LEU A 40 4.43 -16.96 -9.48
CA LEU A 40 4.34 -15.50 -9.36
C LEU A 40 3.97 -14.91 -10.73
N SER A 41 3.01 -13.98 -10.78
CA SER A 41 2.61 -13.33 -12.03
C SER A 41 3.18 -11.92 -12.16
N ALA A 42 3.55 -11.50 -13.37
CA ALA A 42 3.87 -10.10 -13.69
C ALA A 42 2.65 -9.34 -14.23
N GLU A 43 1.51 -10.00 -14.38
CA GLU A 43 0.31 -9.42 -14.96
C GLU A 43 -0.42 -8.52 -13.97
N ALA A 44 -0.51 -7.22 -14.31
CA ALA A 44 -1.24 -6.24 -13.53
C ALA A 44 -2.74 -6.51 -13.55
N GLU A 45 -3.42 -6.15 -12.47
CA GLU A 45 -4.88 -6.02 -12.47
C GLU A 45 -5.25 -4.65 -13.02
N VAL A 46 -6.22 -4.61 -13.93
CA VAL A 46 -6.62 -3.37 -14.63
C VAL A 46 -8.08 -3.10 -14.32
N PHE A 47 -8.34 -1.91 -13.77
CA PHE A 47 -9.67 -1.41 -13.48
C PHE A 47 -9.95 -0.15 -14.30
N LEU A 48 -11.12 -0.11 -14.93
CA LEU A 48 -11.65 1.09 -15.56
C LEU A 48 -12.72 1.67 -14.63
N VAL A 49 -12.54 2.92 -14.23
CA VAL A 49 -13.46 3.63 -13.33
C VAL A 49 -14.06 4.80 -14.11
N ASP A 50 -15.37 4.73 -14.38
CA ASP A 50 -16.05 5.71 -15.24
C ASP A 50 -16.26 7.07 -14.55
N MET A 51 -16.43 7.08 -13.22
CA MET A 51 -16.50 8.31 -12.42
C MET A 51 -15.66 8.14 -11.16
N ALA A 52 -14.65 9.00 -11.02
CA ALA A 52 -13.72 8.99 -9.89
C ALA A 52 -13.94 10.15 -8.92
N TRP A 53 -14.90 11.04 -9.19
CA TRP A 53 -15.19 12.26 -8.43
C TRP A 53 -16.59 12.25 -7.80
N ASP A 54 -16.77 13.04 -6.77
CA ASP A 54 -18.09 13.30 -6.18
C ASP A 54 -18.93 14.12 -7.18
N PRO A 55 -20.08 13.61 -7.67
CA PRO A 55 -20.91 14.33 -8.64
C PRO A 55 -21.49 15.65 -8.12
N ALA A 56 -21.57 15.84 -6.80
CA ALA A 56 -22.11 17.05 -6.19
C ALA A 56 -21.08 18.17 -6.08
N THR A 57 -19.82 17.83 -5.84
CA THR A 57 -18.74 18.83 -5.68
C THR A 57 -17.81 18.89 -6.90
N GLU A 58 -17.86 17.90 -7.78
CA GLU A 58 -16.91 17.67 -8.88
C GLU A 58 -15.46 17.47 -8.39
N GLU A 59 -15.27 17.11 -7.12
CA GLU A 59 -13.94 16.95 -6.50
C GLU A 59 -13.60 15.47 -6.32
N ALA A 60 -12.31 15.15 -6.40
CA ALA A 60 -11.80 13.84 -5.99
C ALA A 60 -10.43 13.91 -5.32
N VAL A 61 -10.14 12.90 -4.51
CA VAL A 61 -8.80 12.66 -3.98
C VAL A 61 -8.31 11.30 -4.45
N LEU A 62 -7.25 11.29 -5.25
CA LEU A 62 -6.53 10.07 -5.62
C LEU A 62 -5.27 9.95 -4.77
N VAL A 63 -5.16 8.83 -4.04
CA VAL A 63 -3.98 8.48 -3.25
C VAL A 63 -3.38 7.20 -3.80
N VAL A 64 -2.11 7.25 -4.22
CA VAL A 64 -1.31 6.09 -4.62
C VAL A 64 -0.13 5.99 -3.66
N ALA A 65 0.01 4.87 -2.97
CA ALA A 65 1.03 4.72 -1.94
C ALA A 65 1.56 3.29 -1.81
N SER A 66 2.76 3.15 -1.24
CA SER A 66 3.30 1.87 -0.77
C SER A 66 2.53 1.33 0.45
N ASP A 67 2.78 0.07 0.81
CA ASP A 67 2.30 -0.55 2.06
C ASP A 67 2.79 0.19 3.31
N GLY A 68 3.90 0.92 3.24
CA GLY A 68 4.33 1.86 4.28
C GLY A 68 3.25 2.85 4.74
N ILE A 69 2.27 3.20 3.88
CA ILE A 69 1.05 3.94 4.26
C ILE A 69 -0.04 2.97 4.72
N TRP A 70 -0.43 2.02 3.86
CA TRP A 70 -1.65 1.23 4.03
C TRP A 70 -1.61 0.22 5.17
N ASP A 71 -0.41 -0.15 5.63
CA ASP A 71 -0.29 -0.97 6.81
C ASP A 71 -0.68 -0.22 8.07
N VAL A 72 -0.58 1.11 8.11
CA VAL A 72 -0.82 1.95 9.31
C VAL A 72 -1.98 2.93 9.19
N LEU A 73 -2.48 3.17 7.98
CA LEU A 73 -3.59 4.06 7.67
C LEU A 73 -4.66 3.33 6.85
N ASP A 74 -5.93 3.68 7.08
CA ASP A 74 -7.05 3.21 6.27
C ASP A 74 -7.38 4.20 5.14
N GLY A 75 -8.01 3.70 4.08
CA GLY A 75 -8.37 4.47 2.89
C GLY A 75 -9.20 5.73 3.20
N PRO A 76 -10.37 5.61 3.87
CA PRO A 76 -11.22 6.75 4.20
C PRO A 76 -10.50 7.82 5.02
N SER A 77 -9.81 7.47 6.11
CA SER A 77 -9.11 8.47 6.92
C SER A 77 -7.95 9.14 6.18
N SER A 78 -7.31 8.43 5.25
CA SER A 78 -6.27 8.98 4.39
C SER A 78 -6.83 10.03 3.42
N VAL A 79 -7.99 9.78 2.83
CA VAL A 79 -8.67 10.74 1.94
C VAL A 79 -9.05 12.01 2.72
N ASP A 80 -9.66 11.86 3.90
CA ASP A 80 -10.05 13.00 4.74
C ASP A 80 -8.83 13.85 5.15
N MET A 81 -7.74 13.20 5.56
CA MET A 81 -6.50 13.88 5.94
C MET A 81 -5.88 14.64 4.78
N ALA A 82 -5.79 14.00 3.60
CA ALA A 82 -5.29 14.63 2.39
C ALA A 82 -6.12 15.86 2.01
N TRP A 83 -7.45 15.73 2.02
CA TRP A 83 -8.37 16.83 1.73
C TRP A 83 -8.19 18.01 2.69
N GLN A 84 -8.18 17.73 4.00
CA GLN A 84 -8.01 18.75 5.03
C GLN A 84 -6.65 19.46 4.93
N SER A 85 -5.57 18.72 4.69
CA SER A 85 -4.24 19.28 4.49
C SER A 85 -4.21 20.25 3.29
N ALA A 86 -4.78 19.83 2.16
CA ALA A 86 -4.87 20.67 0.97
C ALA A 86 -5.69 21.95 1.21
N MET A 87 -6.84 21.85 1.89
CA MET A 87 -7.67 23.01 2.25
C MET A 87 -6.97 23.98 3.21
N GLN A 88 -6.03 23.48 4.02
CA GLN A 88 -5.21 24.30 4.91
C GLN A 88 -3.95 24.87 4.23
N GLY A 89 -3.78 24.64 2.92
CA GLY A 89 -2.62 25.10 2.15
C GLY A 89 -1.33 24.31 2.43
N SER A 90 -1.44 23.13 3.04
CA SER A 90 -0.32 22.22 3.29
C SER A 90 -0.23 21.16 2.19
N ASP A 91 0.94 20.52 2.06
CA ASP A 91 1.12 19.42 1.12
C ASP A 91 0.46 18.14 1.66
N PRO A 92 -0.58 17.60 0.98
CA PRO A 92 -1.27 16.40 1.45
C PRO A 92 -0.39 15.15 1.43
N ALA A 93 0.61 15.06 0.52
CA ALA A 93 1.52 13.92 0.49
C ALA A 93 2.42 13.89 1.73
N THR A 94 3.00 15.03 2.09
CA THR A 94 3.76 15.20 3.34
C THR A 94 2.92 14.87 4.57
N ALA A 95 1.67 15.35 4.64
CA ALA A 95 0.78 15.09 5.77
C ALA A 95 0.52 13.58 5.98
N LEU A 96 0.25 12.84 4.89
CA LEU A 96 0.07 11.38 4.97
C LEU A 96 1.35 10.64 5.35
N ALA A 97 2.49 11.04 4.77
CA ALA A 97 3.78 10.41 5.05
C ALA A 97 4.21 10.61 6.51
N ASP A 98 4.04 11.81 7.05
CA ASP A 98 4.35 12.13 8.44
C ASP A 98 3.45 11.37 9.41
N GLU A 99 2.14 11.31 9.15
CA GLU A 99 1.24 10.52 10.00
C GLU A 99 1.60 9.03 9.97
N ALA A 100 1.90 8.48 8.79
CA ALA A 100 2.32 7.08 8.68
C ALA A 100 3.60 6.82 9.49
N TYR A 101 4.60 7.68 9.38
CA TYR A 101 5.84 7.60 10.15
C TYR A 101 5.56 7.60 11.67
N GLN A 102 4.70 8.52 12.13
CA GLN A 102 4.30 8.58 13.54
C GLN A 102 3.59 7.29 13.98
N ARG A 103 2.72 6.72 13.14
CA ARG A 103 2.01 5.47 13.45
C ARG A 103 2.93 4.26 13.48
N TRP A 104 3.92 4.17 12.58
CA TRP A 104 4.96 3.15 12.67
C TRP A 104 5.73 3.25 13.99
N GLY A 105 6.12 4.45 14.41
CA GLY A 105 6.75 4.67 15.72
C GLY A 105 5.89 4.20 16.90
N ARG A 106 4.56 4.42 16.84
CA ARG A 106 3.61 3.97 17.87
C ARG A 106 3.42 2.46 17.91
N ARG A 107 3.73 1.72 16.85
CA ARG A 107 3.67 0.24 16.85
C ARG A 107 4.68 -0.39 17.79
N GLY A 108 5.77 0.32 18.14
CA GLY A 108 6.76 -0.16 19.10
C GLY A 108 7.43 -1.47 18.67
N LEU A 109 7.57 -1.70 17.36
CA LEU A 109 8.22 -2.88 16.83
C LEU A 109 9.70 -2.93 17.25
N GLN A 110 10.23 -4.14 17.41
CA GLN A 110 11.60 -4.33 17.86
C GLN A 110 12.59 -3.57 16.97
N GLY A 111 13.48 -2.80 17.59
CA GLY A 111 14.47 -2.00 16.87
C GLY A 111 13.94 -0.67 16.31
N GLY A 112 12.70 -0.27 16.62
CA GLY A 112 12.14 0.99 16.11
C GLY A 112 11.84 0.92 14.61
N TYR A 113 11.49 -0.26 14.11
CA TYR A 113 11.23 -0.51 12.70
C TYR A 113 10.19 0.46 12.13
N THR A 114 10.49 1.01 10.96
CA THR A 114 9.60 1.79 10.10
C THR A 114 9.89 1.34 8.67
N ASP A 115 8.84 1.13 7.89
CA ASP A 115 8.98 0.78 6.48
C ASP A 115 9.28 2.00 5.60
N ASP A 116 9.65 1.77 4.35
CA ASP A 116 9.77 2.84 3.36
C ASP A 116 8.37 3.42 3.03
N ILE A 117 8.22 4.72 3.24
CA ILE A 117 6.96 5.43 3.05
C ILE A 117 7.04 6.23 1.75
N SER A 118 6.18 5.89 0.79
CA SER A 118 6.04 6.60 -0.48
C SER A 118 4.57 6.84 -0.78
N VAL A 119 4.22 8.09 -1.10
CA VAL A 119 2.84 8.48 -1.42
C VAL A 119 2.81 9.58 -2.47
N VAL A 120 1.85 9.48 -3.38
CA VAL A 120 1.48 10.50 -4.35
C VAL A 120 0.01 10.82 -4.13
N VAL A 121 -0.30 12.11 -3.95
CA VAL A 121 -1.67 12.59 -3.80
C VAL A 121 -2.01 13.53 -4.96
N LYS A 122 -3.19 13.32 -5.54
CA LYS A 122 -3.76 14.21 -6.54
C LYS A 122 -5.17 14.62 -6.12
N ILE A 123 -5.37 15.92 -5.95
CA ILE A 123 -6.69 16.53 -5.88
C ILE A 123 -7.14 16.81 -7.32
N LEU A 124 -8.32 16.31 -7.69
CA LEU A 124 -8.97 16.51 -9.00
C LEU A 124 -10.09 17.53 -8.87
#